data_AF-A0A173WLC3-F1
#
_entry.id   AF-A0A173WLC3-F1
#
_cell.length_a   1.000
_cell.length_b   1.000
_cell.length_c   1.000
_cell.angle_alpha   90.00
_cell.angle_beta   90.00
_cell.angle_gamma   90.00
#
_symmetry.space_group_name_H-M   'P 1'
#
loop_
_entity.id
_entity.type
_entity.pdbx_description
1 polymer ?
#
loop_
_entity_poly.entity_id
_entity_poly.type
_entity_poly.pdbx_seq_one_letter_code
_entity_poly.pdbx_strand_id
1 'polypeptide(L)'
;MKLRRNRVETFYHRKRIVEKDSEGSTRERYGTASLIYGESWPASGKVQAQQYGQRLNYIRNLRISGKYEIKPDEKGRLHYILDNGTDIQESDGICLFVGSDRESDYKIISIKPYRMLTLEVEKL
;
A
#
# COMPACT_ATOMS: atom_id res chain seq x y z
N MET A 1 0.14 19.62 10.35
CA MET A 1 1.38 19.50 9.56
C MET A 1 0.99 19.07 8.14
N LYS A 2 1.33 19.86 7.12
CA LYS A 2 1.00 19.61 5.70
C LYS A 2 2.22 18.97 5.03
N LEU A 3 2.03 18.01 4.13
CA LEU A 3 3.12 17.47 3.31
C LEU A 3 3.78 18.63 2.55
N ARG A 4 5.12 18.69 2.60
CA ARG A 4 5.87 19.68 1.82
C ARG A 4 5.70 19.32 0.34
N ARG A 5 5.20 20.26 -0.48
CA ARG A 5 4.90 20.03 -1.91
C ARG A 5 6.07 19.40 -2.69
N ASN A 6 7.32 19.74 -2.36
CA ASN A 6 8.51 19.20 -3.04
C ASN A 6 8.83 17.73 -2.75
N ARG A 7 8.19 17.09 -1.76
CA ARG A 7 8.39 15.67 -1.42
C ARG A 7 7.24 14.77 -1.83
N VAL A 8 6.23 15.33 -2.50
CA VAL A 8 5.10 14.56 -2.98
C VAL A 8 5.53 13.88 -4.27
N GLU A 9 5.71 12.59 -4.19
CA GLU A 9 5.99 11.68 -5.27
C GLU A 9 4.66 11.07 -5.77
N THR A 10 4.69 10.57 -7.00
CA THR A 10 3.56 9.89 -7.63
C THR A 10 3.87 8.41 -7.69
N PHE A 11 2.95 7.58 -7.22
CA PHE A 11 3.06 6.12 -7.25
C PHE A 11 1.78 5.51 -7.82
N TYR A 12 1.84 4.22 -8.16
CA TYR A 12 0.66 3.49 -8.60
C TYR A 12 0.26 2.40 -7.61
N HIS A 13 -1.00 2.40 -7.21
CA HIS A 13 -1.62 1.33 -6.44
C HIS A 13 -2.23 0.30 -7.39
N ARG A 14 -2.13 -0.98 -7.06
CA ARG A 14 -2.81 -2.04 -7.79
C ARG A 14 -3.61 -2.90 -6.82
N LYS A 15 -4.90 -3.03 -7.09
CA LYS A 15 -5.80 -3.85 -6.28
C LYS A 15 -5.41 -5.33 -6.38
N ARG A 16 -5.32 -6.04 -5.26
CA ARG A 16 -5.12 -7.48 -5.25
C ARG A 16 -6.39 -8.19 -5.73
N ILE A 17 -6.22 -9.11 -6.67
CA ILE A 17 -7.24 -9.99 -7.20
C ILE A 17 -6.82 -11.42 -6.86
N VAL A 18 -7.67 -12.11 -6.12
CA VAL A 18 -7.43 -13.51 -5.72
C VAL A 18 -8.30 -14.39 -6.60
N GLU A 19 -7.68 -15.06 -7.57
CA GLU A 19 -8.36 -16.04 -8.41
C GLU A 19 -8.18 -17.43 -7.80
N LYS A 20 -9.28 -18.16 -7.64
CA LYS A 20 -9.25 -19.58 -7.28
C LYS A 20 -9.48 -20.39 -8.55
N ASP A 21 -8.56 -21.28 -8.87
CA ASP A 21 -8.79 -22.24 -9.94
C ASP A 21 -9.68 -23.41 -9.45
N SER A 22 -10.14 -24.21 -10.42
CA SER A 22 -10.97 -25.40 -10.18
C SER A 22 -10.28 -26.48 -9.35
N GLU A 23 -8.96 -26.40 -9.19
CA GLU A 23 -8.15 -27.35 -8.41
C GLU A 23 -7.88 -26.84 -6.98
N GLY A 24 -8.44 -25.68 -6.61
CA GLY A 24 -8.30 -25.09 -5.28
C GLY A 24 -6.99 -24.34 -5.07
N SER A 25 -6.15 -24.23 -6.10
CA SER A 25 -4.96 -23.40 -6.06
C SER A 25 -5.35 -21.93 -6.19
N THR A 26 -4.70 -21.11 -5.37
CA THR A 26 -4.99 -19.67 -5.29
C THR A 26 -3.88 -18.90 -6.00
N ARG A 27 -4.24 -18.14 -7.04
CA ARG A 27 -3.32 -17.26 -7.76
C ARG A 27 -3.59 -15.82 -7.36
N GLU A 28 -2.55 -15.13 -6.92
CA GLU A 28 -2.59 -13.70 -6.66
C GLU A 28 -2.26 -12.96 -7.96
N ARG A 29 -3.15 -12.07 -8.37
CA ARG A 29 -2.93 -11.11 -9.46
C ARG A 29 -3.16 -9.70 -8.96
N TYR A 30 -2.64 -8.73 -9.69
CA TYR A 30 -2.88 -7.32 -9.42
C TYR A 30 -3.67 -6.70 -10.57
N GLY A 31 -4.68 -5.91 -10.23
CA GLY A 31 -5.56 -5.24 -11.18
C GLY A 31 -4.93 -4.00 -11.83
N THR A 32 -5.80 -3.15 -12.36
CA THR A 32 -5.44 -1.88 -12.99
C THR A 32 -4.73 -0.95 -11.99
N ALA A 33 -3.72 -0.24 -12.49
CA ALA A 33 -2.98 0.76 -11.74
C ALA A 33 -3.84 2.02 -11.48
N SER A 34 -3.97 2.40 -10.22
CA SER A 34 -4.62 3.62 -9.74
C SER A 34 -3.58 4.60 -9.22
N LEU A 35 -3.70 5.87 -9.59
CA LEU A 35 -2.73 6.90 -9.20
C LEU A 35 -2.89 7.29 -7.73
N ILE A 36 -1.78 7.36 -7.01
CA ILE A 36 -1.72 7.86 -5.63
C ILE A 36 -0.54 8.82 -5.45
N TYR A 37 -0.68 9.75 -4.51
CA TYR A 37 0.33 10.75 -4.21
C TYR A 37 0.77 10.61 -2.76
N GLY A 38 2.06 10.78 -2.47
CA GLY A 38 2.54 10.67 -1.11
C GLY A 38 4.04 10.93 -0.99
N GLU A 39 4.58 10.67 0.19
CA GLU A 39 6.03 10.63 0.41
C GLU A 39 6.44 9.21 0.81
N SER A 40 7.63 8.77 0.39
CA SER A 40 8.19 7.46 0.75
C SER A 40 9.50 7.60 1.54
N TRP A 41 9.73 6.72 2.51
CA TRP A 41 11.03 6.63 3.20
C TRP A 41 11.30 5.19 3.70
N PRO A 42 12.57 4.79 3.89
CA PRO A 42 12.90 3.47 4.45
C PRO A 42 12.29 3.27 5.85
N ALA A 43 11.87 2.04 6.15
CA ALA A 43 11.46 1.69 7.50
C ALA A 43 12.62 1.82 8.50
N SER A 44 12.34 2.32 9.70
CA SER A 44 13.36 2.64 10.70
C SER A 44 12.76 2.73 12.10
N GLY A 45 13.61 2.95 13.09
CA GLY A 45 13.22 3.09 14.49
C GLY A 45 13.00 1.76 15.21
N LYS A 46 13.03 1.83 16.54
CA LYS A 46 13.01 0.67 17.43
C LYS A 46 11.79 -0.22 17.23
N VAL A 47 10.60 0.38 17.05
CA VAL A 47 9.33 -0.35 16.92
C VAL A 47 9.32 -1.21 15.67
N GLN A 48 9.62 -0.63 14.50
CA GLN A 48 9.63 -1.38 13.24
C GLN A 48 10.77 -2.41 13.23
N ALA A 49 11.94 -2.08 13.79
CA ALA A 49 13.05 -3.02 13.90
C ALA A 49 12.70 -4.25 14.76
N GLN A 50 11.97 -4.06 15.87
CA GLN A 50 11.49 -5.17 16.69
C GLN A 50 10.40 -5.98 15.99
N GLN A 51 9.50 -5.31 15.27
CA GLN A 51 8.38 -5.98 14.58
C GLN A 51 8.84 -6.80 13.36
N TYR A 52 9.76 -6.26 12.56
CA TYR A 52 10.13 -6.82 11.27
C TYR A 52 11.52 -7.46 11.23
N GLY A 53 12.39 -7.15 12.20
CA GLY A 53 13.73 -7.73 12.29
C GLY A 53 14.53 -7.55 10.99
N GLN A 54 15.04 -8.66 10.44
CA GLN A 54 15.82 -8.65 9.20
C GLN A 54 15.04 -8.15 7.96
N ARG A 55 13.70 -8.26 7.97
CA ARG A 55 12.85 -7.81 6.87
C ARG A 55 12.80 -6.28 6.76
N LEU A 56 13.19 -5.56 7.82
CA LEU A 56 13.17 -4.09 7.86
C LEU A 56 13.86 -3.45 6.63
N ASN A 57 14.93 -4.06 6.14
CA ASN A 57 15.70 -3.58 4.98
C ASN A 57 14.90 -3.55 3.67
N TYR A 58 13.82 -4.34 3.59
CA TYR A 58 12.94 -4.43 2.43
C TYR A 58 11.66 -3.62 2.60
N ILE A 59 11.48 -2.96 3.74
CA ILE A 59 10.25 -2.23 4.07
C ILE A 59 10.44 -0.73 3.86
N ARG A 60 9.42 -0.11 3.26
CA ARG A 60 9.28 1.34 3.16
C ARG A 60 7.97 1.80 3.77
N ASN A 61 8.00 3.00 4.31
CA ASN A 61 6.83 3.71 4.78
C ASN A 61 6.36 4.64 3.67
N LEU A 62 5.07 4.61 3.37
CA LEU A 62 4.41 5.55 2.46
C LEU A 62 3.41 6.36 3.26
N ARG A 63 3.47 7.68 3.16
CA ARG A 63 2.40 8.55 3.70
C ARG A 63 1.63 9.15 2.54
N ILE A 64 0.37 8.76 2.44
CA ILE A 64 -0.52 9.18 1.37
C ILE A 64 -0.99 10.62 1.63
N SER A 65 -1.01 11.40 0.56
CA SER A 65 -1.56 12.75 0.54
C SER A 65 -3.04 12.70 0.22
N GLY A 66 -3.85 13.36 1.06
CA GLY A 66 -5.30 13.43 0.87
C GLY A 66 -6.04 13.00 2.13
N LYS A 67 -7.36 13.10 2.08
CA LYS A 67 -8.22 12.47 3.09
C LYS A 67 -8.56 11.06 2.62
N TYR A 68 -9.05 10.28 3.57
CA TYR A 68 -9.53 8.94 3.32
C TYR A 68 -10.71 8.65 4.25
N GLU A 69 -11.57 7.75 3.81
CA GLU A 69 -12.63 7.16 4.61
C GLU A 69 -12.31 5.70 4.89
N ILE A 70 -12.70 5.23 6.08
CA ILE A 70 -12.56 3.82 6.45
C ILE A 70 -13.93 3.17 6.32
N LYS A 71 -14.04 2.12 5.50
CA LYS A 71 -15.29 1.35 5.35
C LYS A 71 -15.00 -0.14 5.55
N PRO A 72 -15.68 -0.83 6.48
CA PRO A 72 -15.59 -2.28 6.58
C PRO A 72 -16.39 -2.95 5.44
N ASP A 73 -15.90 -4.06 4.91
CA ASP A 73 -16.69 -4.95 4.05
C ASP A 73 -17.58 -5.91 4.87
N GLU A 74 -18.39 -6.70 4.18
CA GLU A 74 -19.25 -7.74 4.78
C GLU A 74 -18.47 -8.80 5.57
N LYS A 75 -17.15 -8.92 5.34
CA LYS A 75 -16.24 -9.86 5.99
C LYS A 75 -15.42 -9.20 7.10
N GLY A 76 -15.70 -7.94 7.44
CA GLY A 76 -15.01 -7.17 8.47
C GLY A 76 -13.62 -6.65 8.07
N ARG A 77 -13.22 -6.77 6.79
CA ARG A 77 -11.97 -6.23 6.29
C ARG A 77 -12.11 -4.72 6.08
N LEU A 78 -11.11 -3.97 6.51
CA LEU A 78 -11.12 -2.52 6.38
C LEU A 78 -10.66 -2.12 4.97
N HIS A 79 -11.44 -1.24 4.35
CA HIS A 79 -11.13 -0.52 3.12
C HIS A 79 -10.79 0.93 3.44
N TYR A 80 -9.74 1.44 2.81
CA TYR A 80 -9.30 2.83 2.96
C TYR A 80 -9.49 3.54 1.63
N ILE A 81 -10.60 4.26 1.50
CA ILE A 81 -11.03 4.90 0.27
C ILE A 81 -10.49 6.32 0.24
N LEU A 82 -9.64 6.62 -0.73
CA LEU A 82 -9.10 7.96 -0.94
C LEU A 82 -10.12 8.88 -1.63
N ASP A 83 -9.90 10.20 -1.55
CA ASP A 83 -10.74 11.22 -2.20
C ASP A 83 -10.90 11.02 -3.73
N ASN A 84 -9.94 10.36 -4.39
CA ASN A 84 -10.00 10.03 -5.82
C ASN A 84 -10.71 8.71 -6.14
N GLY A 85 -11.31 8.06 -5.13
CA GLY A 85 -12.02 6.79 -5.27
C GLY A 85 -11.12 5.54 -5.22
N THR A 86 -9.80 5.70 -5.08
CA THR A 86 -8.88 4.55 -4.93
C THR A 86 -9.15 3.84 -3.61
N ASP A 87 -9.48 2.56 -3.69
CA ASP A 87 -9.73 1.68 -2.55
C ASP A 87 -8.46 0.89 -2.19
N ILE A 88 -7.84 1.23 -1.06
CA ILE A 88 -6.62 0.62 -0.55
C ILE A 88 -6.95 -0.42 0.51
N GLN A 89 -6.32 -1.60 0.40
CA GLN A 89 -6.38 -2.68 1.38
C GLN A 89 -5.01 -3.30 1.63
N GLU A 90 -4.90 -4.05 2.73
CA GLU A 90 -3.73 -4.88 2.97
C GLU A 90 -3.58 -5.96 1.89
N SER A 91 -2.34 -6.32 1.58
CA SER A 91 -1.93 -7.18 0.47
C SER A 91 -2.09 -6.60 -0.94
N ASP A 92 -2.60 -5.36 -1.09
CA ASP A 92 -2.55 -4.67 -2.37
C ASP A 92 -1.11 -4.35 -2.80
N GLY A 93 -0.91 -4.19 -4.11
CA GLY A 93 0.38 -3.92 -4.72
C GLY A 93 0.65 -2.43 -4.83
N ILE A 94 1.92 -2.05 -4.73
CA ILE A 94 2.40 -0.69 -4.95
C ILE A 94 3.54 -0.74 -5.96
N CYS A 95 3.40 0.03 -7.03
CA CYS A 95 4.48 0.35 -7.95
C CYS A 95 5.18 1.62 -7.43
N LEU A 96 6.21 1.43 -6.62
CA LEU A 96 6.94 2.52 -5.97
C LEU A 96 8.06 3.06 -6.86
N PHE A 97 8.81 2.16 -7.50
CA PHE A 97 9.92 2.52 -8.41
C PHE A 97 9.72 1.97 -9.84
N VAL A 98 8.54 1.45 -10.15
CA VAL A 98 8.18 0.91 -11.46
C VAL A 98 6.97 1.64 -12.05
N GLY A 99 6.85 1.61 -13.38
CA GLY A 99 5.72 2.21 -14.10
C GLY A 99 4.42 1.43 -13.93
N SER A 100 3.30 2.04 -14.34
CA SER A 100 1.96 1.44 -14.32
C SER A 100 1.80 0.25 -15.28
N ASP A 101 2.73 0.07 -16.21
CA ASP A 101 2.80 -1.04 -17.17
C ASP A 101 3.42 -2.32 -16.58
N ARG A 102 4.09 -2.24 -15.42
CA ARG A 102 4.77 -3.36 -14.78
C ARG A 102 4.04 -3.89 -13.56
N GLU A 103 4.37 -5.12 -13.17
CA GLU A 103 3.94 -5.66 -11.88
C GLU A 103 4.46 -4.79 -10.72
N SER A 104 3.71 -4.76 -9.61
CA SER A 104 4.12 -4.02 -8.41
C SER A 104 5.45 -4.56 -7.88
N ASP A 105 6.34 -3.66 -7.46
CA ASP A 105 7.62 -3.98 -6.82
C ASP A 105 7.50 -4.05 -5.29
N TYR A 106 6.37 -3.61 -4.73
CA TYR A 106 6.06 -3.68 -3.30
C TYR A 106 4.64 -4.20 -3.03
N LYS A 107 4.44 -4.76 -1.84
CA LYS A 107 3.14 -5.20 -1.29
C LYS A 107 2.85 -4.48 0.02
N ILE A 108 1.61 -4.05 0.21
CA ILE A 108 1.15 -3.45 1.47
C ILE A 108 1.05 -4.54 2.53
N ILE A 109 1.88 -4.43 3.57
CA ILE A 109 1.92 -5.38 4.69
C ILE A 109 1.21 -4.85 5.94
N SER A 110 1.04 -3.52 6.04
CA SER A 110 0.25 -2.92 7.12
C SER A 110 -0.27 -1.55 6.73
N ILE A 111 -1.45 -1.20 7.25
CA ILE A 111 -2.05 0.12 7.10
C ILE A 111 -2.24 0.75 8.48
N LYS A 112 -1.70 1.95 8.67
CA LYS A 112 -1.82 2.74 9.90
C LYS A 112 -2.78 3.92 9.64
N PRO A 113 -4.00 3.89 10.20
CA PRO A 113 -5.01 4.93 10.00
C PRO A 113 -4.74 6.17 10.87
N TYR A 114 -3.59 6.81 10.67
CA TYR A 114 -3.30 8.11 11.26
C TYR A 114 -3.99 9.24 10.50
N ARG A 115 -3.82 10.49 10.94
CA ARG A 115 -4.37 11.66 10.25
C ARG A 115 -4.05 11.69 8.75
N MET A 116 -2.87 11.22 8.37
CA MET A 116 -2.51 10.91 6.99
C MET A 116 -2.29 9.41 6.91
N LEU A 117 -2.98 8.75 5.98
CA LEU A 117 -2.90 7.30 5.82
C LEU A 117 -1.45 6.91 5.59
N THR A 118 -0.92 6.05 6.46
CA THR A 118 0.47 5.59 6.37
C THR A 118 0.46 4.10 6.09
N LEU A 119 1.15 3.68 5.04
CA LEU A 119 1.28 2.29 4.61
C LEU A 119 2.70 1.83 4.93
N GLU A 120 2.82 0.62 5.44
CA GLU A 120 4.08 -0.11 5.49
C GLU A 120 4.06 -1.08 4.32
N VAL A 121 5.01 -0.95 3.40
CA VAL A 121 5.09 -1.76 2.20
C VAL A 121 6.40 -2.52 2.17
N GLU A 122 6.38 -3.78 1.78
CA GLU A 122 7.55 -4.63 1.67
C GLU A 122 7.84 -4.96 0.21
N LYS A 123 9.12 -4.97 -0.15
CA LYS A 123 9.56 -5.33 -1.48
C LYS A 123 9.19 -6.77 -1.81
N LEU A 124 8.65 -6.99 -3.01
CA LEU A 124 8.30 -8.31 -3.55
C LEU A 124 9.54 -9.07 -4.05
#